data_AF-A0A932MX93-F1
#
_entry.id   AF-A0A932MX93-F1
#
_cell.length_a   1.000
_cell.length_b   1.000
_cell.length_c   1.000
_cell.angle_alpha   90.00
_cell.angle_beta   90.00
_cell.angle_gamma   90.00
#
_symmetry.space_group_name_H-M   'P 1'
#
loop_
_entity.id
_entity.type
_entity.pdbx_description
1 polymer ?
#
loop_
_entity_poly.entity_id
_entity_poly.type
_entity_poly.pdbx_seq_one_letter_code
_entity_poly.pdbx_strand_id
1 'polypeptide(L)'
;MAIGEHATASQVVEDLVAAAAAGDASARRELFAHYWPMIRHVVRACRARAGAARAADDTDDVAQEVAIALLQSLPKQRWQGRQAFRGWLKKLAAARVVDAQRYHLAQRRDRRAEAVLEPALMA
;
A
#
# COMPACT_ATOMS: atom_id res chain seq x y z
N MET A 1 -19.41 33.78 -23.71
CA MET A 1 -19.44 32.97 -22.47
C MET A 1 -19.34 31.50 -22.86
N ALA A 2 -18.16 30.89 -22.71
CA ALA A 2 -17.92 29.43 -22.67
C ALA A 2 -16.40 29.19 -22.58
N ILE A 3 -15.85 29.25 -21.36
CA ILE A 3 -14.55 28.66 -21.04
C ILE A 3 -14.84 27.68 -19.91
N GLY A 4 -15.29 26.49 -20.28
CA GLY A 4 -15.56 25.40 -19.35
C GLY A 4 -15.09 24.11 -19.98
N GLU A 5 -14.45 23.27 -19.16
CA GLU A 5 -14.10 21.86 -19.44
C GLU A 5 -12.74 21.56 -20.08
N HIS A 6 -11.68 22.13 -19.50
CA HIS A 6 -10.43 21.38 -19.36
C HIS A 6 -10.10 21.25 -17.87
N ALA A 7 -10.78 20.33 -17.18
CA ALA A 7 -10.34 19.93 -15.85
C ALA A 7 -8.88 19.48 -15.95
N THR A 8 -7.99 20.10 -15.17
CA THR A 8 -6.57 19.75 -15.22
C THR A 8 -6.38 18.31 -14.74
N ALA A 9 -5.32 17.65 -15.18
CA ALA A 9 -5.00 16.29 -14.73
C ALA A 9 -4.81 16.17 -13.20
N SER A 10 -4.63 17.30 -12.50
CA SER A 10 -4.62 17.42 -11.05
C SER A 10 -6.04 17.40 -10.48
N GLN A 11 -6.93 18.26 -10.99
CA GLN A 11 -8.32 18.33 -10.59
C GLN A 11 -9.03 16.99 -10.78
N VAL A 12 -8.79 16.32 -11.92
CA VAL A 12 -9.33 14.98 -12.19
C VAL A 12 -8.92 13.96 -11.13
N VAL A 13 -7.69 14.04 -10.60
CA VAL A 13 -7.25 13.13 -9.52
C VAL A 13 -7.88 13.50 -8.20
N GLU A 14 -8.01 14.79 -7.90
CA GLU A 14 -8.66 15.25 -6.67
C GLU A 14 -10.11 14.80 -6.60
N ASP A 15 -10.85 14.95 -7.70
CA ASP A 15 -12.24 14.52 -7.82
C ASP A 15 -12.36 12.99 -7.73
N LEU A 16 -11.49 12.26 -8.43
CA LEU A 16 -11.44 10.79 -8.36
C LEU A 16 -11.16 10.30 -6.94
N VAL A 17 -10.21 10.94 -6.25
CA VAL A 17 -9.85 10.59 -4.88
C VAL A 17 -10.98 10.94 -3.90
N ALA A 18 -11.66 12.07 -4.10
CA ALA A 18 -12.81 12.47 -3.30
C ALA A 18 -13.98 11.48 -3.47
N ALA A 19 -14.30 11.09 -4.70
CA ALA A 19 -15.34 10.08 -4.98
C ALA A 19 -14.99 8.72 -4.35
N ALA A 20 -13.72 8.29 -4.48
CA ALA A 20 -13.26 7.05 -3.86
C ALA A 20 -13.35 7.10 -2.32
N ALA A 21 -13.06 8.25 -1.71
CA ALA A 21 -13.21 8.49 -0.27
C ALA A 21 -14.68 8.42 0.18
N ALA A 22 -15.61 8.92 -0.64
CA ALA A 22 -17.05 8.89 -0.39
C ALA A 22 -17.69 7.50 -0.51
N GLY A 23 -16.93 6.49 -0.97
CA GLY A 23 -17.42 5.12 -1.09
C GLY A 23 -17.78 4.70 -2.50
N ASP A 24 -17.58 5.55 -3.51
CA ASP A 24 -17.87 5.22 -4.89
C ASP A 24 -16.99 4.04 -5.35
N ALA A 25 -17.65 2.92 -5.65
CA ALA A 25 -16.97 1.69 -6.06
C ALA A 25 -16.27 1.83 -7.42
N SER A 26 -16.82 2.64 -8.33
CA SER A 26 -16.21 2.91 -9.64
C SER A 26 -14.96 3.76 -9.50
N ALA A 27 -15.02 4.83 -8.71
CA ALA A 27 -13.89 5.69 -8.42
C ALA A 27 -12.76 4.91 -7.72
N ARG A 28 -13.10 4.01 -6.79
CA ARG A 28 -12.12 3.11 -6.16
C ARG A 28 -11.47 2.18 -7.19
N ARG A 29 -12.25 1.55 -8.07
CA ARG A 29 -11.71 0.68 -9.14
C ARG A 29 -10.76 1.43 -10.05
N GLU A 30 -11.14 2.63 -10.49
CA GLU A 30 -10.32 3.47 -11.35
C GLU A 30 -9.03 3.93 -10.64
N LEU A 31 -9.14 4.36 -9.38
CA LEU A 31 -7.98 4.72 -8.56
C LEU A 31 -7.00 3.54 -8.45
N PHE A 32 -7.49 2.34 -8.16
CA PHE A 32 -6.63 1.16 -8.09
C PHE A 32 -6.05 0.82 -9.46
N ALA A 33 -6.84 0.78 -10.53
CA ALA A 33 -6.34 0.50 -11.87
C ALA A 33 -5.16 1.42 -12.27
N HIS A 34 -5.25 2.70 -11.91
CA HIS A 34 -4.22 3.69 -12.23
C HIS A 34 -2.95 3.58 -11.37
N TYR A 35 -3.08 3.24 -10.09
CA TYR A 35 -1.95 3.26 -9.15
C TYR A 35 -1.41 1.87 -8.76
N TRP A 36 -2.11 0.78 -9.08
CA TRP A 36 -1.68 -0.59 -8.77
C TRP A 36 -0.30 -0.94 -9.32
N PRO A 37 0.04 -0.64 -10.59
CA PRO A 37 1.36 -0.93 -11.12
C PRO A 37 2.48 -0.23 -10.33
N MET A 38 2.22 1.01 -9.88
CA MET A 38 3.16 1.78 -9.07
C MET A 38 3.33 1.16 -7.67
N ILE A 39 2.23 0.79 -7.01
CA ILE A 39 2.26 0.15 -5.68
C ILE A 39 3.09 -1.14 -5.77
N ARG A 40 2.77 -2.03 -6.72
CA ARG A 40 3.51 -3.28 -6.94
C ARG A 40 5.00 -3.02 -7.20
N HIS A 41 5.33 -2.02 -8.01
CA HIS A 41 6.71 -1.65 -8.28
C HIS A 41 7.45 -1.22 -7.01
N VAL A 42 6.85 -0.35 -6.18
CA VAL A 42 7.44 0.10 -4.90
C VAL A 42 7.62 -1.08 -3.94
N VAL A 43 6.60 -1.93 -3.78
CA VAL A 43 6.66 -3.10 -2.91
C VAL A 43 7.81 -4.03 -3.33
N ARG A 44 7.90 -4.36 -4.63
CA ARG A 44 8.99 -5.20 -5.17
C ARG A 44 10.36 -4.58 -4.93
N ALA A 45 10.51 -3.28 -5.21
CA ALA A 45 11.78 -2.58 -5.06
C ALA A 45 12.23 -2.51 -3.58
N CYS A 46 11.32 -2.24 -2.65
CA CYS A 46 11.63 -2.20 -1.22
C CYS A 46 12.00 -3.59 -0.68
N ARG A 47 11.30 -4.64 -1.10
CA ARG A 47 11.62 -6.03 -0.71
C ARG A 47 12.97 -6.50 -1.25
N ALA A 48 13.27 -6.19 -2.51
CA ALA A 48 14.56 -6.52 -3.12
C ALA A 48 15.74 -5.90 -2.35
N ARG A 49 15.61 -4.64 -1.91
CA ARG A 49 16.63 -3.97 -1.09
C ARG A 49 16.81 -4.59 0.29
N ALA A 50 15.77 -5.19 0.85
CA ALA A 50 15.79 -5.81 2.17
C ALA A 50 16.30 -7.27 2.16
N GLY A 51 16.74 -7.80 1.02
CA GLY A 51 17.19 -9.20 0.91
C GLY A 51 16.06 -10.24 1.04
N ALA A 52 14.79 -9.81 1.08
CA ALA A 52 13.62 -10.67 1.17
C ALA A 52 13.22 -11.13 -0.24
N ALA A 53 13.77 -12.26 -0.70
CA ALA A 53 13.54 -12.77 -2.04
C ALA A 53 12.24 -13.59 -2.17
N ARG A 54 11.40 -13.17 -3.13
CA ARG A 54 10.70 -13.99 -4.15
C ARG A 54 9.36 -14.70 -3.90
N ALA A 55 8.73 -14.67 -2.73
CA ALA A 55 7.33 -15.11 -2.68
C ALA A 55 6.42 -14.08 -3.36
N ALA A 56 5.76 -14.49 -4.45
CA ALA A 56 4.78 -13.65 -5.15
C ALA A 56 3.57 -13.37 -4.26
N ASP A 57 3.15 -14.36 -3.46
CA ASP A 57 2.04 -14.25 -2.50
C ASP A 57 2.29 -13.12 -1.49
N ASP A 58 3.46 -13.06 -0.85
CA ASP A 58 3.76 -11.96 0.07
C ASP A 58 3.77 -10.56 -0.60
N THR A 59 3.98 -10.48 -1.92
CA THR A 59 3.93 -9.19 -2.63
C THR A 59 2.50 -8.72 -2.80
N ASP A 60 1.59 -9.66 -3.05
CA ASP A 60 0.18 -9.39 -3.24
C ASP A 60 -0.52 -9.14 -1.91
N ASP A 61 -0.11 -9.83 -0.83
CA ASP A 61 -0.55 -9.55 0.54
C ASP A 61 -0.19 -8.12 0.97
N VAL A 62 1.08 -7.71 0.79
CA VAL A 62 1.50 -6.35 1.11
C VAL A 62 0.77 -5.31 0.23
N ALA A 63 0.50 -5.64 -1.05
CA ALA A 63 -0.28 -4.76 -1.91
C ALA A 63 -1.73 -4.59 -1.43
N GLN A 64 -2.36 -5.66 -0.90
CA GLN A 64 -3.68 -5.60 -0.28
C GLN A 64 -3.66 -4.76 1.00
N GLU A 65 -2.65 -4.90 1.85
CA GLU A 65 -2.50 -4.06 3.04
C GLU A 65 -2.36 -2.58 2.69
N VAL A 66 -1.62 -2.27 1.62
CA VAL A 66 -1.54 -0.90 1.08
C VAL A 66 -2.90 -0.44 0.58
N ALA A 67 -3.69 -1.30 -0.07
CA ALA A 67 -5.03 -0.98 -0.52
C ALA A 67 -5.96 -0.62 0.65
N ILE A 68 -5.95 -1.43 1.71
CA ILE A 68 -6.72 -1.19 2.93
C ILE A 68 -6.28 0.13 3.57
N ALA A 69 -4.97 0.34 3.73
CA ALA A 69 -4.41 1.54 4.33
C ALA A 69 -4.74 2.80 3.52
N LEU A 70 -4.73 2.69 2.20
CA LEU A 70 -5.12 3.76 1.29
C LEU A 70 -6.56 4.16 1.56
N LEU A 71 -7.50 3.20 1.45
CA LEU A 71 -8.93 3.46 1.63
C LEU A 71 -9.26 4.04 3.02
N GLN A 72 -8.56 3.58 4.07
CA GLN A 72 -8.70 4.13 5.43
C GLN A 72 -8.16 5.56 5.56
N SER A 73 -7.22 5.97 4.71
CA SER A 73 -6.55 7.28 4.78
C SER A 73 -7.21 8.31 3.87
N LEU A 74 -7.87 7.87 2.79
CA LEU A 74 -8.56 8.74 1.84
C LEU A 74 -9.52 9.76 2.49
N PRO A 75 -10.46 9.37 3.38
CA PRO A 75 -11.42 10.32 3.96
C PRO A 75 -10.80 11.23 5.03
N LYS A 76 -9.54 10.99 5.45
CA LYS A 76 -8.90 11.73 6.55
C LYS A 76 -8.17 12.99 6.10
N GLN A 77 -7.97 13.18 4.79
CA GLN A 77 -7.09 14.23 4.27
C GLN A 77 -7.68 14.87 3.01
N ARG A 78 -7.37 16.15 2.82
CA ARG A 78 -7.61 16.83 1.54
C ARG A 78 -6.40 16.64 0.64
N TRP A 79 -6.63 16.18 -0.58
CA TRP A 79 -5.58 15.86 -1.54
C TRP A 79 -5.35 17.06 -2.45
N GLN A 80 -4.11 17.53 -2.52
CA GLN A 80 -3.72 18.69 -3.34
C GLN A 80 -2.97 18.18 -4.57
N GLY A 81 -3.73 17.58 -5.46
CA GLY A 81 -3.24 17.21 -6.77
C GLY A 81 -2.47 15.91 -6.91
N ARG A 82 -2.19 15.59 -8.18
CA ARG A 82 -1.67 14.30 -8.62
C ARG A 82 -0.30 13.97 -8.04
N GLN A 83 0.62 14.92 -8.02
CA GLN A 83 2.01 14.71 -7.57
C GLN A 83 2.06 14.47 -6.06
N ALA A 84 1.29 15.24 -5.28
CA ALA A 84 1.21 15.07 -3.82
C ALA A 84 0.65 13.69 -3.47
N PHE A 85 -0.47 13.30 -4.11
CA PHE A 85 -1.07 11.97 -3.93
C PHE A 85 -0.08 10.85 -4.28
N ARG A 86 0.59 10.94 -5.43
CA ARG A 86 1.61 9.96 -5.85
C ARG A 86 2.75 9.84 -4.86
N GLY A 87 3.30 10.96 -4.41
CA GLY A 87 4.41 11.00 -3.45
C GLY A 87 4.01 10.37 -2.12
N TRP A 88 2.83 10.73 -1.63
CA TRP A 88 2.27 10.14 -0.40
C TRP A 88 2.01 8.64 -0.54
N LEU A 89 1.39 8.19 -1.64
CA LEU A 89 1.09 6.77 -1.85
C LEU A 89 2.35 5.90 -1.93
N LYS A 90 3.42 6.42 -2.53
CA LYS A 90 4.74 5.74 -2.50
C LYS A 90 5.26 5.59 -1.07
N LYS A 91 5.13 6.64 -0.24
CA LYS A 91 5.54 6.59 1.18
C LYS A 91 4.70 5.60 1.97
N LEU A 92 3.38 5.60 1.76
CA LEU A 92 2.46 4.63 2.38
C LEU A 92 2.86 3.20 2.01
N ALA A 93 3.10 2.93 0.73
CA ALA A 93 3.50 1.60 0.26
C ALA A 93 4.84 1.16 0.87
N ALA A 94 5.84 2.03 0.91
CA ALA A 94 7.14 1.72 1.51
C ALA A 94 7.02 1.45 3.02
N ALA A 95 6.22 2.23 3.75
CA ALA A 95 5.96 2.02 5.17
C ALA A 95 5.34 0.64 5.44
N ARG A 96 4.34 0.24 4.63
CA ARG A 96 3.70 -1.08 4.77
C ARG A 96 4.64 -2.24 4.49
N VAL A 97 5.56 -2.10 3.52
CA VAL A 97 6.60 -3.10 3.30
C VAL A 97 7.48 -3.28 4.55
N VAL A 98 7.87 -2.17 5.19
CA VAL A 98 8.69 -2.21 6.41
C VAL A 98 7.93 -2.86 7.56
N ASP A 99 6.65 -2.53 7.74
CA ASP A 99 5.81 -3.09 8.80
C ASP A 99 5.61 -4.60 8.60
N ALA A 100 5.29 -5.04 7.38
CA ALA A 100 5.17 -6.45 7.04
C ALA A 100 6.48 -7.21 7.29
N GLN A 101 7.62 -6.64 6.89
CA GLN A 101 8.94 -7.23 7.16
C GLN A 101 9.21 -7.38 8.65
N ARG A 102 8.89 -6.37 9.46
CA ARG A 102 9.05 -6.42 10.93
C ARG A 102 8.18 -7.53 11.52
N TYR A 103 6.94 -7.65 11.07
CA TYR A 103 6.02 -8.68 11.53
C TYR A 103 6.53 -10.09 11.21
N HIS A 104 6.97 -10.34 9.97
CA HIS A 104 7.53 -11.65 9.60
C HIS A 104 8.82 -11.98 10.35
N LEU A 105 9.70 -11.01 10.58
CA LEU A 105 10.93 -11.22 11.36
C LEU A 105 10.61 -11.55 12.83
N ALA A 106 9.61 -10.89 13.42
CA ALA A 106 9.15 -11.18 14.77
C ALA A 106 8.58 -12.61 14.86
N GLN A 107 7.64 -12.98 13.96
CA GLN A 107 7.08 -14.33 13.92
C GLN A 107 8.15 -15.42 13.78
N ARG A 108 9.19 -15.20 12.96
CA ARG A 108 10.29 -16.16 12.80
C ARG A 108 11.12 -16.31 14.07
N ARG A 109 11.28 -15.24 14.86
CA ARG A 109 11.98 -15.29 16.16
C ARG A 109 11.17 -16.09 17.17
N ASP A 110 9.87 -15.84 17.25
CA ASP A 110 8.98 -16.53 18.19
C ASP A 110 8.91 -18.03 17.90
N ARG A 111 8.69 -18.42 16.64
CA ARG A 111 8.71 -19.84 16.24
C ARG A 111 10.05 -20.51 16.52
N ARG A 112 11.16 -19.79 16.35
CA ARG A 112 12.49 -20.33 16.68
C ARG A 112 12.68 -20.48 18.18
N ALA A 113 12.16 -19.56 18.99
CA ALA A 113 12.18 -19.68 20.45
C ALA A 113 11.34 -20.88 20.91
N GLU A 114 10.13 -21.04 20.37
CA GLU A 114 9.24 -22.18 20.67
C GLU A 114 9.87 -23.52 20.28
N ALA A 115 10.47 -23.63 19.08
CA ALA A 115 11.17 -24.83 18.65
C ALA A 115 12.43 -25.17 19.46
N VAL A 116 13.00 -24.22 20.21
CA VAL A 116 14.12 -24.46 21.14
C VAL A 116 13.62 -24.89 22.52
N LEU A 117 12.42 -24.46 22.94
CA LEU A 117 11.81 -24.83 24.21
C LEU A 117 11.20 -26.25 24.19
N GLU A 118 10.57 -26.65 23.08
CA GLU A 118 10.00 -27.99 22.87
C GLU A 118 10.97 -29.16 23.16
N PRO A 119 12.20 -29.19 22.61
CA PRO A 119 13.15 -30.25 22.93
C PRO A 119 13.73 -30.19 24.35
N ALA A 120 13.64 -29.04 25.05
CA ALA A 120 14.14 -28.88 26.41
C ALA A 120 13.12 -29.28 27.50
N LEU A 121 11.82 -29.35 27.16
CA LEU A 121 10.74 -29.79 28.06
C LEU A 121 10.44 -31.30 27.95
N MET A 122 11.09 -32.00 27.01
CA MET A 122 10.93 -33.44 26.75
C MET A 122 12.14 -34.28 27.20
N ALA A 123 13.10 -33.70 27.94
CA ALA A 123 14.27 -34.35 28.50
C ALA A 123 14.27 -34.24 30.04
#